data_AF-Q0SJS2-F1
#
_entry.id   AF-Q0SJS2-F1
#
_cell.length_a   1.000
_cell.length_b   1.000
_cell.length_c   1.000
_cell.angle_alpha   90.00
_cell.angle_beta   90.00
_cell.angle_gamma   90.00
#
_symmetry.space_group_name_H-M   'P 1'
#
loop_
_entity.id
_entity.type
_entity.pdbx_description
1 polymer ?
#
loop_
_entity_poly.entity_id
_entity_poly.type
_entity_poly.pdbx_seq_one_letter_code
_entity_poly.pdbx_strand_id
1 'polypeptide(L)' 'MTDHDSKTEYGTRRLVVDRSVCAGHGLCYSRSPEVVDCDDSGYPVILQDALALDEHIAAAEEAVSVCPERALTLE' A
#
# COMPACT_ATOMS: atom_id res chain seq x y z
N MET A 1 5.23 28.99 -16.67
CA MET A 1 5.75 27.88 -15.84
C MET A 1 4.99 27.94 -14.54
N THR A 2 3.76 27.44 -14.56
CA THR A 2 2.87 27.50 -13.40
C THR A 2 2.94 26.15 -12.73
N ASP A 3 3.74 26.11 -11.67
CA ASP A 3 3.83 25.01 -10.72
C ASP A 3 2.45 24.87 -10.04
N HIS A 4 1.62 23.97 -10.55
CA HIS A 4 0.40 23.52 -9.87
C HIS A 4 0.82 22.41 -8.90
N ASP A 5 1.50 22.80 -7.83
CA ASP A 5 1.56 22.04 -6.58
C ASP A 5 0.17 22.10 -5.93
N SER A 6 -0.79 21.43 -6.55
CA SER A 6 -2.10 21.18 -5.96
C SER A 6 -1.98 19.96 -5.07
N LYS A 7 -1.24 20.08 -3.96
CA LYS A 7 -1.37 19.17 -2.83
C LYS A 7 -2.79 19.30 -2.28
N THR A 8 -3.66 18.42 -2.76
CA THR A 8 -5.02 18.26 -2.25
C THR A 8 -4.95 17.75 -0.82
N GLU A 9 -5.13 18.65 0.13
CA GLU A 9 -5.26 18.39 1.57
C GLU A 9 -6.67 17.85 1.88
N TYR A 10 -7.00 16.66 1.38
CA TYR A 10 -8.24 15.96 1.74
C TYR A 10 -7.99 14.45 1.89
N GLY A 11 -7.81 14.00 3.14
CA GLY A 11 -8.06 12.61 3.54
C GLY A 11 -7.18 11.51 2.95
N THR A 12 -5.93 11.80 2.59
CA THR A 12 -5.03 10.80 2.02
C THR A 12 -4.62 9.76 3.08
N ARG A 13 -4.90 8.48 2.82
CA ARG A 13 -4.44 7.36 3.64
C ARG A 13 -3.07 6.89 3.15
N ARG A 14 -2.21 6.43 4.04
CA ARG A 14 -0.85 5.99 3.73
C ARG A 14 -0.66 4.52 4.05
N LEU A 15 -0.28 3.73 3.05
CA LEU A 15 0.04 2.32 3.22
C LEU A 15 1.51 2.17 3.61
N VAL A 16 1.76 1.52 4.73
CA VAL A 16 3.09 1.27 5.29
C VAL A 16 3.30 -0.23 5.42
N VAL A 17 4.50 -0.69 5.05
CA VAL A 17 4.92 -2.09 5.22
C VAL A 17 6.12 -2.18 6.16
N ASP A 18 5.99 -2.99 7.20
CA ASP A 18 7.06 -3.35 8.10
C ASP A 18 7.76 -4.60 7.57
N ARG A 19 8.95 -4.40 6.98
CA ARG A 19 9.77 -5.48 6.43
C ARG A 19 10.42 -6.36 7.51
N SER A 20 10.43 -5.94 8.78
CA SER A 20 11.02 -6.71 9.88
C SER A 20 10.14 -7.89 10.28
N VAL A 21 8.81 -7.73 10.17
CA VAL A 21 7.83 -8.80 10.42
C VAL A 21 7.27 -9.44 9.15
N CYS A 22 7.56 -8.86 7.97
CA CYS A 22 7.15 -9.43 6.70
C CYS A 22 7.91 -10.73 6.40
N ALA A 23 7.19 -11.86 6.40
CA ALA A 23 7.75 -13.17 6.04
C ALA A 23 7.67 -13.50 4.53
N GLY A 24 7.26 -12.56 3.68
CA GLY A 24 7.25 -12.77 2.21
C GLY A 24 6.16 -13.72 1.69
N HIS A 25 5.00 -13.80 2.36
CA HIS A 25 3.89 -14.68 1.95
C HIS A 25 3.26 -14.36 0.59
N GLY A 26 3.47 -13.15 0.07
CA GLY A 26 2.96 -12.70 -1.22
C GLY A 26 1.46 -12.45 -1.32
N LEU A 27 0.73 -12.50 -0.20
CA LEU A 27 -0.73 -12.36 -0.20
C LEU A 27 -1.20 -10.93 -0.47
N CYS A 28 -0.44 -9.92 -0.03
CA CYS A 28 -0.79 -8.51 -0.19
C CYS A 28 -0.86 -8.10 -1.67
N TYR A 29 0.21 -8.28 -2.44
CA TYR A 29 0.21 -7.97 -3.87
C TYR A 29 -0.60 -8.96 -4.71
N SER A 30 -0.80 -10.20 -4.24
CA SER A 30 -1.72 -11.14 -4.91
C SER A 30 -3.19 -10.75 -4.75
N ARG A 31 -3.55 -10.09 -3.64
CA ARG A 31 -4.92 -9.65 -3.37
C ARG A 31 -5.19 -8.25 -3.91
N SER A 32 -4.22 -7.37 -3.78
CA SER A 32 -4.33 -5.93 -4.07
C SER A 32 -3.18 -5.46 -4.98
N PRO A 33 -3.08 -6.00 -6.21
CA PRO A 33 -2.01 -5.66 -7.16
C PRO A 33 -2.06 -4.21 -7.65
N GLU A 34 -3.16 -3.51 -7.40
CA GLU A 34 -3.33 -2.09 -7.74
C GLU A 34 -2.51 -1.14 -6.85
N VAL A 35 -2.22 -1.54 -5.61
CA VAL A 35 -1.53 -0.69 -4.61
C VAL A 35 -0.22 -1.28 -4.10
N VAL A 36 -0.06 -2.60 -4.19
CA VAL A 36 1.14 -3.32 -3.75
C VAL A 36 1.60 -4.26 -4.85
N ASP A 37 2.90 -4.24 -5.14
CA ASP A 37 3.56 -5.15 -6.07
C ASP A 37 4.65 -5.96 -5.36
N CYS A 38 5.45 -6.74 -6.09
CA CYS A 38 6.56 -7.51 -5.51
C CYS A 38 7.90 -7.21 -6.18
N ASP A 39 8.94 -7.07 -5.36
CA ASP A 39 10.32 -7.05 -5.83
C ASP A 39 10.72 -8.46 -6.35
N ASP A 40 11.84 -8.53 -7.08
CA ASP A 40 12.43 -9.80 -7.57
C ASP A 40 12.74 -10.81 -6.45
N SER A 41 12.88 -10.32 -5.21
CA SER A 41 13.07 -11.14 -4.01
C SER A 41 11.76 -11.61 -3.34
N GLY A 42 10.58 -11.29 -3.92
CA GLY A 42 9.26 -11.68 -3.39
C GLY A 42 8.76 -10.82 -2.22
N TYR A 43 9.41 -9.69 -1.94
CA TYR A 43 8.97 -8.76 -0.90
C TYR A 43 7.97 -7.74 -1.45
N PRO A 44 6.96 -7.34 -0.66
CA PRO A 44 6.01 -6.32 -1.07
C PRO A 44 6.66 -4.95 -1.28
N VAL A 45 6.24 -4.30 -2.36
CA VAL A 45 6.58 -2.93 -2.75
C VAL A 45 5.30 -2.11 -2.78
N ILE A 46 5.26 -1.02 -2.05
CA ILE A 46 4.12 -0.10 -2.09
C ILE A 46 4.24 0.75 -3.35
N LEU A 47 3.30 0.61 -4.28
CA LEU A 47 3.27 1.38 -5.54
C LEU A 47 2.82 2.82 -5.32
N GLN A 48 1.96 3.02 -4.32
CA GLN A 48 1.34 4.29 -4.02
C GLN A 48 1.39 4.53 -2.51
N ASP A 49 2.26 5.43 -2.06
CA ASP A 49 2.36 5.78 -0.63
C ASP A 49 1.15 6.60 -0.17
N ALA A 50 0.59 7.41 -1.06
CA ALA A 50 -0.50 8.33 -0.81
C ALA A 50 -1.76 7.86 -1.54
N LEU A 51 -2.71 7.31 -0.80
CA LEU A 51 -3.99 6.80 -1.32
C LEU A 51 -5.06 7.88 -1.21
N ALA A 52 -5.34 8.54 -2.34
CA ALA A 52 -6.37 9.58 -2.44
C ALA A 52 -7.69 9.07 -3.06
N LEU A 53 -7.69 7.87 -3.65
CA LEU A 53 -8.85 7.25 -4.28
C LEU A 53 -9.44 6.18 -3.36
N ASP A 54 -10.76 6.17 -3.18
CA ASP A 54 -11.45 5.18 -2.35
C ASP A 54 -11.17 3.73 -2.78
N GLU A 55 -11.03 3.47 -4.08
CA GLU A 55 -10.69 2.14 -4.60
C GLU A 55 -9.32 1.67 -4.09
N HIS A 56 -8.32 2.55 -4.12
CA HIS A 56 -6.99 2.24 -3.61
C HIS A 56 -6.98 2.07 -2.10
N ILE A 57 -7.76 2.88 -1.37
CA ILE A 57 -7.91 2.73 0.09
C ILE A 57 -8.51 1.35 0.41
N ALA A 58 -9.59 0.97 -0.26
CA ALA A 58 -10.22 -0.34 -0.07
C ALA A 58 -9.28 -1.50 -0.41
N ALA A 59 -8.52 -1.39 -1.50
CA ALA A 59 -7.52 -2.39 -1.86
C ALA A 59 -6.40 -2.49 -0.83
N ALA A 60 -5.95 -1.37 -0.28
CA ALA A 60 -4.96 -1.37 0.79
C ALA A 60 -5.52 -1.97 2.09
N GLU A 61 -6.79 -1.73 2.42
CA GLU A 61 -7.46 -2.35 3.58
C GLU A 61 -7.56 -3.87 3.44
N GLU A 62 -7.85 -4.37 2.23
CA GLU A 62 -7.79 -5.80 1.90
C GLU A 62 -6.37 -6.36 2.05
N ALA A 63 -5.35 -5.63 1.57
CA ALA A 63 -3.95 -6.05 1.67
C ALA A 63 -3.47 -6.14 3.14
N VAL A 64 -3.94 -5.22 3.99
CA VAL A 64 -3.72 -5.25 5.43
C VAL A 64 -4.44 -6.44 6.08
N SER A 65 -5.68 -6.70 5.68
CA SER A 65 -6.53 -7.76 6.26
C SER A 65 -6.08 -9.16 5.88
N VAL A 66 -5.50 -9.35 4.69
CA VAL A 66 -5.01 -10.66 4.23
C VAL A 66 -3.63 -11.02 4.82
N CYS A 67 -2.93 -10.07 5.46
CA CYS A 67 -1.59 -10.29 5.99
C CYS A 67 -1.62 -11.06 7.33
N PRO A 68 -1.16 -12.34 7.39
CA PRO A 68 -1.19 -13.11 8.63
C PRO A 68 -0.25 -12.52 9.70
N GLU A 69 0.87 -11.95 9.28
CA GLU A 69 1.88 -11.35 10.17
C GLU A 69 1.55 -9.89 10.55
N ARG A 70 0.45 -9.33 10.01
CA ARG A 70 0.07 -7.93 10.21
C ARG A 70 1.20 -6.94 9.89
N ALA A 71 1.97 -7.27 8.85
CA ALA A 71 3.12 -6.48 8.40
C ALA A 71 2.71 -5.18 7.68
N LEU A 72 1.45 -5.04 7.26
CA LEU A 72 0.95 -3.85 6.59
C LEU A 72 0.07 -3.03 7.54
N THR A 73 0.14 -1.71 7.43
CA THR A 73 -0.68 -0.77 8.22
C THR A 73 -1.12 0.40 7.35
N LEU A 74 -2.34 0.91 7.60
CA LEU A 74 -2.89 2.10 6.96
C LEU A 74 -2.99 3.25 7.96
N GLU A 75 -2.33 4.36 7.65
CA GLU A 75 -2.37 5.61 8.42
C GLU A 75 -3.24 6.66 7.76
#